data_AF-A0A660UG64-F1
#
_entry.id   AF-A0A660UG64-F1
#
_cell.length_a   1.000
_cell.length_b   1.000
_cell.length_c   1.000
_cell.angle_alpha   90.00
_cell.angle_beta   90.00
_cell.angle_gamma   90.00
#
_symmetry.space_group_name_H-M   'P 1'
#
loop_
_entity.id
_entity.type
_entity.pdbx_description
1 polymer ?
#
loop_
_entity_poly.entity_id
_entity_poly.type
_entity_poly.pdbx_seq_one_letter_code
_entity_poly.pdbx_strand_id
1 'polypeptide(L)'
;DLGKLEGPLPASNAASAPGIDPSAFPEGVELLPRPVRRFKREFYACRTKYFLIYFAPEHQDVAAKAAGEVDRIYERLSKWFGLELRTPYRIFLLPDKRTIYRATGEMRDIGGAVTSTRGTLYIAAQYYNRRVVTHELSHIFLRKKVREKRVPVWFNEGLAEYLSTRNPTSPQLMGFVRRKLSRRRLYSWRELERQGIMLRDPEVTYLEALSAVVFLSARFGEDKIKKLLELYGGRGYSKPFEGAVQEVFGVSVAQLEAEWRDFLWGEGDEGRADR
;
A
#
# COMPACT_ATOMS: atom_id res chain seq x y z
N ASP A 1 -17.25 13.95 7.05
CA ASP A 1 -16.38 14.98 7.63
C ASP A 1 -15.28 14.32 8.48
N LEU A 2 -14.24 13.83 7.81
CA LEU A 2 -13.09 13.12 8.42
C LEU A 2 -12.28 14.05 9.35
N GLY A 3 -12.42 15.36 9.16
CA GLY A 3 -11.68 16.40 9.88
C GLY A 3 -11.92 16.40 11.39
N LYS A 4 -13.10 15.98 11.85
CA LYS A 4 -13.45 15.96 13.29
C LYS A 4 -12.98 14.71 14.03
N LEU A 5 -12.64 13.62 13.32
CA LEU A 5 -12.23 12.34 13.92
C LEU A 5 -10.71 12.21 14.08
N GLU A 6 -9.94 13.00 13.33
CA GLU A 6 -8.46 13.02 13.36
C GLU A 6 -7.87 14.23 14.12
N GLY A 7 -8.70 14.95 14.89
CA GLY A 7 -8.28 16.11 15.68
C GLY A 7 -7.20 15.79 16.75
N PRO A 8 -6.52 16.83 17.29
CA PRO A 8 -5.46 16.66 18.28
C PRO A 8 -5.91 15.85 19.49
N LEU A 9 -4.97 15.13 20.10
CA LEU A 9 -5.23 14.26 21.25
C LEU A 9 -5.69 15.13 22.44
N PRO A 10 -6.78 14.77 23.15
CA PRO A 10 -7.13 15.42 24.41
C PRO A 10 -6.08 15.13 25.48
N ALA A 11 -5.88 16.08 26.40
CA ALA A 11 -4.89 15.99 27.46
C ALA A 11 -5.20 14.88 28.50
N SER A 12 -4.11 14.32 29.01
CA SER A 12 -3.99 13.29 30.04
C SER A 12 -4.71 13.63 31.35
N ASN A 13 -5.32 12.61 31.96
CA ASN A 13 -5.21 12.35 33.41
C ASN A 13 -4.84 10.85 33.53
N ALA A 14 -4.58 10.26 34.70
CA ALA A 14 -4.16 8.85 34.82
C ALA A 14 -5.32 7.89 35.19
N ALA A 15 -5.36 6.68 34.61
CA ALA A 15 -6.04 5.47 35.13
C ALA A 15 -5.63 4.27 34.26
N SER A 16 -5.17 3.17 34.89
CA SER A 16 -4.74 1.92 34.26
C SER A 16 -5.79 1.37 33.28
N ALA A 17 -5.35 0.99 32.08
CA ALA A 17 -6.13 0.41 31.00
C ALA A 17 -6.71 -0.98 31.38
N PRO A 18 -8.01 -1.12 31.72
CA PRO A 18 -8.58 -2.40 32.09
C PRO A 18 -8.61 -3.33 30.87
N GLY A 19 -8.12 -4.56 31.03
CA GLY A 19 -8.18 -5.58 29.97
C GLY A 19 -7.06 -5.54 28.94
N ILE A 20 -6.00 -4.75 29.17
CA ILE A 20 -4.76 -4.81 28.39
C ILE A 20 -3.66 -5.46 29.23
N ASP A 21 -2.96 -6.45 28.66
CA ASP A 21 -1.74 -7.05 29.20
C ASP A 21 -0.51 -6.37 28.58
N PRO A 22 0.23 -5.53 29.34
CA PRO A 22 1.44 -4.88 28.85
C PRO A 22 2.55 -5.85 28.45
N SER A 23 2.59 -7.05 29.04
CA SER A 23 3.64 -8.04 28.77
C SER A 23 3.51 -8.68 27.39
N ALA A 24 2.35 -8.54 26.73
CA ALA A 24 2.15 -8.98 25.36
C ALA A 24 2.91 -8.13 24.33
N PHE A 25 3.33 -6.92 24.68
CA PHE A 25 3.99 -6.00 23.76
C PHE A 25 5.52 -6.19 23.75
N PRO A 26 6.17 -6.09 22.57
CA PRO A 26 7.62 -6.13 22.48
C PRO A 26 8.32 -5.04 23.31
N GLU A 27 9.57 -5.31 23.71
CA GLU A 27 10.40 -4.34 24.40
C GLU A 27 10.54 -3.03 23.59
N GLY A 28 10.48 -1.89 24.28
CA GLY A 28 10.53 -0.55 23.67
C GLY A 28 9.20 -0.03 23.13
N VAL A 29 8.12 -0.84 23.16
CA VAL A 29 6.77 -0.38 22.85
C VAL A 29 6.13 0.26 24.07
N GLU A 30 5.70 1.51 23.94
CA GLU A 30 5.07 2.26 25.02
C GLU A 30 3.54 2.23 24.88
N LEU A 31 2.83 1.66 25.87
CA LEU A 31 1.38 1.77 25.94
C LEU A 31 0.98 3.16 26.44
N LEU A 32 0.05 3.81 25.73
CA LEU A 32 -0.50 5.08 26.17
C LEU A 32 -1.39 4.82 27.41
N PRO A 33 -1.31 5.69 28.43
CA PRO A 33 -1.90 5.43 29.74
C PRO A 33 -3.42 5.47 29.74
N ARG A 34 -4.05 5.98 28.68
CA ARG A 34 -5.50 6.11 28.58
C ARG A 34 -6.03 5.79 27.20
N PRO A 35 -7.22 5.17 27.14
CA PRO A 35 -7.88 4.97 25.87
C PRO A 35 -8.46 6.28 25.33
N VAL A 36 -8.65 6.31 24.01
CA VAL A 36 -9.28 7.40 23.27
C VAL A 36 -10.60 6.92 22.65
N ARG A 37 -11.61 7.76 22.68
CA ARG A 37 -12.89 7.46 22.01
C ARG A 37 -12.86 7.92 20.56
N ARG A 38 -13.05 7.00 19.61
CA ARG A 38 -13.13 7.25 18.16
C ARG A 38 -14.14 6.28 17.54
N PHE A 39 -14.81 6.66 16.45
CA PHE A 39 -15.79 5.80 15.76
C PHE A 39 -16.86 5.19 16.68
N LYS A 40 -17.30 5.95 17.71
CA LYS A 40 -18.21 5.52 18.79
C LYS A 40 -17.70 4.33 19.65
N ARG A 41 -16.41 4.02 19.58
CA ARG A 41 -15.72 2.95 20.32
C ARG A 41 -14.55 3.50 21.13
N GLU A 42 -14.12 2.73 22.11
CA GLU A 42 -12.92 2.98 22.90
C GLU A 42 -11.72 2.28 22.25
N PHE A 43 -10.58 2.98 22.16
CA PHE A 43 -9.33 2.46 21.61
C PHE A 43 -8.19 2.71 22.59
N TYR A 44 -7.45 1.66 22.90
CA TYR A 44 -6.11 1.75 23.48
C TYR A 44 -5.12 2.08 22.38
N ALA A 45 -3.94 2.56 22.77
CA ALA A 45 -2.89 2.84 21.81
C ALA A 45 -1.52 2.42 22.33
N CYS A 46 -0.69 1.90 21.43
CA CYS A 46 0.72 1.70 21.68
C CYS A 46 1.56 2.54 20.71
N ARG A 47 2.73 2.98 21.17
CA ARG A 47 3.69 3.78 20.42
C ARG A 47 4.91 2.93 20.11
N THR A 48 5.33 2.99 18.85
CA THR A 48 6.61 2.48 18.36
C THR A 48 7.49 3.66 17.92
N LYS A 49 8.66 3.40 17.32
CA LYS A 49 9.55 4.45 16.82
C LYS A 49 8.88 5.33 15.78
N TYR A 50 8.07 4.74 14.89
CA TYR A 50 7.46 5.44 13.76
C TYR A 50 5.92 5.52 13.80
N PHE A 51 5.26 4.79 14.71
CA PHE A 51 3.79 4.65 14.69
C PHE A 51 3.11 4.87 16.05
N LEU A 52 1.85 5.29 15.97
CA LEU A 52 0.84 5.13 17.00
C LEU A 52 -0.21 4.13 16.49
N ILE A 53 -0.36 3.01 17.16
CA ILE A 53 -1.28 1.92 16.78
C ILE A 53 -2.46 1.94 17.75
N TYR A 54 -3.66 2.22 17.24
CA TYR A 54 -4.91 2.25 17.97
C TYR A 54 -5.66 0.94 17.81
N PHE A 55 -6.08 0.32 18.91
CA PHE A 55 -6.74 -0.98 18.93
C PHE A 55 -7.77 -1.07 20.05
N ALA A 56 -8.81 -1.88 19.87
CA ALA A 56 -9.71 -2.28 20.96
C ALA A 56 -9.10 -3.47 21.74
N PRO A 57 -9.47 -3.71 23.01
CA PRO A 57 -8.88 -4.79 23.82
C PRO A 57 -8.87 -6.16 23.14
N GLU A 58 -9.95 -6.50 22.43
CA GLU A 58 -10.08 -7.76 21.67
C GLU A 58 -9.10 -7.91 20.50
N HIS A 59 -8.33 -6.87 20.17
CA HIS A 59 -7.33 -6.86 19.10
C HIS A 59 -5.90 -6.62 19.64
N GLN A 60 -5.69 -6.78 20.94
CA GLN A 60 -4.36 -6.62 21.57
C GLN A 60 -3.29 -7.47 20.87
N ASP A 61 -3.55 -8.75 20.60
CA ASP A 61 -2.55 -9.64 19.99
C ASP A 61 -2.14 -9.16 18.59
N VAL A 62 -3.10 -8.61 17.84
CA VAL A 62 -2.83 -8.02 16.52
C VAL A 62 -2.03 -6.73 16.66
N ALA A 63 -2.33 -5.91 17.67
CA ALA A 63 -1.59 -4.68 17.97
C ALA A 63 -0.15 -4.96 18.41
N ALA A 64 0.07 -5.94 19.28
CA ALA A 64 1.38 -6.40 19.72
C ALA A 64 2.20 -6.95 18.55
N LYS A 65 1.59 -7.81 17.73
CA LYS A 65 2.19 -8.30 16.48
C LYS A 65 2.59 -7.15 15.56
N ALA A 66 1.70 -6.18 15.37
CA ALA A 66 1.97 -5.01 14.54
C ALA A 66 3.14 -4.20 15.09
N ALA A 67 3.13 -3.89 16.39
CA ALA A 67 4.18 -3.14 17.05
C ALA A 67 5.57 -3.78 16.88
N GLY A 68 5.64 -5.12 16.85
CA GLY A 68 6.89 -5.86 16.65
C GLY A 68 7.44 -5.87 15.21
N GLU A 69 6.70 -5.37 14.22
CA GLU A 69 7.10 -5.46 12.80
C GLU A 69 7.00 -4.16 11.99
N VAL A 70 6.11 -3.23 12.36
CA VAL A 70 5.82 -2.02 11.56
C VAL A 70 7.05 -1.12 11.37
N ASP A 71 7.91 -1.00 12.39
CA ASP A 71 9.10 -0.15 12.30
C ASP A 71 10.11 -0.71 11.28
N ARG A 72 10.29 -2.03 11.23
CA ARG A 72 11.18 -2.67 10.22
C ARG A 72 10.60 -2.54 8.81
N ILE A 73 9.28 -2.59 8.67
CA ILE A 73 8.61 -2.36 7.38
C ILE A 73 8.85 -0.91 6.92
N TYR A 74 8.71 0.07 7.83
CA TYR A 74 9.01 1.46 7.57
C TYR A 74 10.47 1.65 7.15
N GLU A 75 11.42 1.12 7.90
CA GLU A 75 12.87 1.29 7.61
C GLU A 75 13.24 0.71 6.25
N ARG A 76 12.69 -0.47 5.90
CA ARG A 76 12.89 -1.06 4.58
C ARG A 76 12.34 -0.18 3.46
N LEU A 77 11.12 0.33 3.60
CA LEU A 77 10.50 1.20 2.59
C LEU A 77 11.23 2.55 2.52
N SER A 78 11.60 3.15 3.64
CA SER A 78 12.37 4.38 3.71
C SER A 78 13.69 4.26 2.95
N LYS A 79 14.42 3.15 3.15
CA LYS A 79 15.63 2.83 2.40
C LYS A 79 15.36 2.67 0.89
N TRP A 80 14.28 1.97 0.53
CA TRP A 80 13.94 1.73 -0.89
C TRP A 80 13.59 3.03 -1.63
N PHE A 81 12.78 3.88 -1.02
CA PHE A 81 12.36 5.17 -1.59
C PHE A 81 13.43 6.26 -1.46
N GLY A 82 14.42 6.07 -0.57
CA GLY A 82 15.43 7.08 -0.25
C GLY A 82 14.83 8.33 0.39
N LEU A 83 13.82 8.17 1.25
CA LEU A 83 13.16 9.28 1.93
C LEU A 83 12.71 8.88 3.34
N GLU A 84 12.78 9.83 4.27
CA GLU A 84 12.20 9.69 5.61
C GLU A 84 10.89 10.48 5.72
N LEU A 85 9.86 9.84 6.24
CA LEU A 85 8.55 10.46 6.46
C LEU A 85 8.48 11.12 7.85
N ARG A 86 7.75 12.22 7.98
CA ARG A 86 7.48 12.86 9.27
C ARG A 86 6.58 11.99 10.16
N THR A 87 7.11 11.54 11.29
CA THR A 87 6.47 10.58 12.21
C THR A 87 5.91 11.27 13.47
N PRO A 88 5.03 10.61 14.26
CA PRO A 88 4.48 9.26 14.05
C PRO A 88 3.30 9.22 13.06
N TYR A 89 3.23 8.11 12.32
CA TYR A 89 2.05 7.73 11.52
C TYR A 89 1.04 6.97 12.39
N ARG A 90 -0.23 6.94 11.97
CA ARG A 90 -1.29 6.30 12.75
C ARG A 90 -1.80 5.05 12.06
N ILE A 91 -1.96 3.98 12.83
CA ILE A 91 -2.66 2.75 12.40
C ILE A 91 -3.89 2.59 13.30
N PHE A 92 -5.07 2.45 12.71
CA PHE A 92 -6.29 2.04 13.42
C PHE A 92 -6.62 0.59 13.05
N LEU A 93 -6.53 -0.29 14.04
CA LEU A 93 -7.02 -1.66 13.94
C LEU A 93 -8.53 -1.66 14.23
N LEU A 94 -9.34 -1.77 13.18
CA LEU A 94 -10.79 -1.75 13.22
C LEU A 94 -11.35 -3.20 13.17
N PRO A 95 -12.56 -3.46 13.69
CA PRO A 95 -13.09 -4.82 13.76
C PRO A 95 -13.40 -5.47 12.41
N ASP A 96 -13.73 -4.66 11.41
CA ASP A 96 -14.17 -5.14 10.10
C ASP A 96 -14.06 -4.06 9.01
N LYS A 97 -14.16 -4.53 7.76
CA LYS A 97 -14.18 -3.68 6.56
C LYS A 97 -15.33 -2.66 6.58
N ARG A 98 -16.48 -3.00 7.19
CA ARG A 98 -17.65 -2.10 7.27
C ARG A 98 -17.36 -0.88 8.13
N THR A 99 -16.60 -1.06 9.20
CA THR A 99 -16.17 0.00 10.10
C THR A 99 -15.14 0.90 9.42
N ILE A 100 -14.22 0.33 8.64
CA ILE A 100 -13.33 1.11 7.76
C ILE A 100 -14.13 1.98 6.79
N TYR A 101 -15.11 1.39 6.08
CA TYR A 101 -15.92 2.12 5.12
C TYR A 101 -16.68 3.27 5.80
N ARG A 102 -17.29 3.03 6.97
CA ARG A 102 -17.96 4.09 7.75
C ARG A 102 -16.98 5.16 8.23
N ALA A 103 -15.75 4.79 8.53
CA ALA A 103 -14.72 5.70 9.00
C ALA A 103 -14.14 6.55 7.88
N THR A 104 -14.03 6.04 6.66
CA THR A 104 -13.25 6.65 5.57
C THR A 104 -14.06 7.07 4.35
N GLY A 105 -15.23 6.45 4.14
CA GLY A 105 -15.99 6.52 2.88
C GLY A 105 -15.37 5.70 1.75
N GLU A 106 -14.23 5.02 2.00
CA GLU A 106 -13.53 4.22 1.00
C GLU A 106 -13.84 2.74 1.17
N MET A 107 -14.27 2.11 0.09
CA MET A 107 -14.48 0.67 0.02
C MET A 107 -13.33 0.06 -0.78
N ARG A 108 -12.19 -0.23 -0.13
CA ARG A 108 -11.13 -1.07 -0.72
C ARG A 108 -11.37 -2.53 -0.32
N ASP A 109 -12.06 -3.28 -1.17
CA ASP A 109 -12.68 -4.55 -0.77
C ASP A 109 -11.82 -5.83 -0.90
N ILE A 110 -10.48 -5.73 -0.96
CA ILE A 110 -9.65 -6.95 -1.09
C ILE A 110 -8.78 -7.19 0.14
N GLY A 111 -7.94 -6.22 0.52
CA GLY A 111 -6.99 -6.37 1.63
C GLY A 111 -7.53 -6.00 3.01
N GLY A 112 -8.73 -5.42 3.09
CA GLY A 112 -9.31 -4.94 4.35
C GLY A 112 -8.54 -3.78 4.97
N ALA A 113 -7.89 -2.94 4.15
CA ALA A 113 -7.17 -1.78 4.62
C ALA A 113 -7.31 -0.59 3.66
N VAL A 114 -7.07 0.61 4.18
CA VAL A 114 -7.04 1.86 3.41
C VAL A 114 -6.13 2.88 4.08
N THR A 115 -5.46 3.66 3.24
CA THR A 115 -4.63 4.80 3.66
C THR A 115 -5.33 6.11 3.33
N SER A 116 -5.57 6.95 4.35
CA SER A 116 -6.16 8.27 4.13
C SER A 116 -5.19 9.24 3.46
N THR A 117 -5.74 10.30 2.88
CA THR A 117 -4.96 11.43 2.33
C THR A 117 -4.14 12.20 3.39
N ARG A 118 -4.26 11.88 4.67
CA ARG A 118 -3.42 12.43 5.75
C ARG A 118 -2.39 11.43 6.26
N GLY A 119 -2.36 10.22 5.71
CA GLY A 119 -1.43 9.16 6.09
C GLY A 119 -1.91 8.31 7.27
N THR A 120 -3.20 8.32 7.60
CA THR A 120 -3.72 7.37 8.59
C THR A 120 -4.01 6.04 7.90
N LEU A 121 -3.47 4.94 8.40
CA LEU A 121 -3.79 3.58 7.94
C LEU A 121 -4.97 3.06 8.76
N TYR A 122 -6.02 2.61 8.10
CA TYR A 122 -7.14 1.91 8.71
C TYR A 122 -7.10 0.46 8.24
N ILE A 123 -6.98 -0.49 9.17
CA ILE A 123 -6.80 -1.91 8.86
C ILE A 123 -7.81 -2.71 9.65
N ALA A 124 -8.52 -3.62 8.98
CA ALA A 124 -9.45 -4.53 9.61
C ALA A 124 -8.60 -5.61 10.29
N ALA A 125 -8.70 -5.73 11.61
CA ALA A 125 -7.76 -6.47 12.44
C ALA A 125 -7.61 -7.94 12.00
N GLN A 126 -8.69 -8.56 11.53
CA GLN A 126 -8.68 -9.95 11.03
C GLN A 126 -7.87 -10.13 9.73
N TYR A 127 -7.65 -9.05 8.97
CA TYR A 127 -6.87 -9.08 7.72
C TYR A 127 -5.44 -8.57 7.90
N TYR A 128 -5.07 -8.16 9.13
CA TYR A 128 -3.74 -7.63 9.41
C TYR A 128 -2.65 -8.65 9.08
N ASN A 129 -1.71 -8.24 8.24
CA ASN A 129 -0.46 -8.94 8.00
C ASN A 129 0.59 -7.99 7.39
N ARG A 130 1.85 -8.45 7.36
CA ARG A 130 2.99 -7.69 6.83
C ARG A 130 2.79 -7.20 5.40
N ARG A 131 2.16 -7.99 4.52
CA ARG A 131 1.92 -7.61 3.13
C ARG A 131 0.94 -6.43 3.07
N VAL A 132 -0.19 -6.52 3.79
CA VAL A 132 -1.20 -5.45 3.84
C VAL A 132 -0.61 -4.14 4.36
N VAL A 133 0.13 -4.16 5.47
CA VAL A 133 0.78 -2.94 5.98
C VAL A 133 1.82 -2.41 5.01
N THR A 134 2.62 -3.27 4.40
CA THR A 134 3.62 -2.85 3.40
C THR A 134 2.96 -2.19 2.20
N HIS A 135 1.84 -2.75 1.71
CA HIS A 135 1.06 -2.19 0.60
C HIS A 135 0.56 -0.79 0.93
N GLU A 136 -0.14 -0.64 2.04
CA GLU A 136 -0.70 0.64 2.49
C GLU A 136 0.37 1.70 2.77
N LEU A 137 1.48 1.30 3.41
CA LEU A 137 2.57 2.22 3.69
C LEU A 137 3.30 2.64 2.41
N SER A 138 3.36 1.78 1.39
CA SER A 138 3.94 2.10 0.08
C SER A 138 3.20 3.25 -0.62
N HIS A 139 1.87 3.32 -0.48
CA HIS A 139 1.07 4.46 -0.97
C HIS A 139 1.51 5.79 -0.34
N ILE A 140 1.80 5.80 0.96
CA ILE A 140 2.27 7.00 1.68
C ILE A 140 3.64 7.42 1.16
N PHE A 141 4.59 6.47 1.09
CA PHE A 141 5.94 6.74 0.62
C PHE A 141 5.93 7.25 -0.83
N LEU A 142 5.20 6.59 -1.73
CA LEU A 142 5.08 7.02 -3.12
C LEU A 142 4.54 8.43 -3.21
N ARG A 143 3.42 8.73 -2.54
CA ARG A 143 2.79 10.05 -2.54
C ARG A 143 3.74 11.14 -2.04
N LYS A 144 4.56 10.87 -1.02
CA LYS A 144 5.59 11.81 -0.55
C LYS A 144 6.77 11.92 -1.51
N LYS A 145 7.24 10.81 -2.08
CA LYS A 145 8.34 10.79 -3.05
C LYS A 145 8.02 11.62 -4.28
N VAL A 146 6.80 11.52 -4.80
CA VAL A 146 6.34 12.28 -5.98
C VAL A 146 5.73 13.63 -5.62
N ARG A 147 5.82 14.05 -4.35
CA ARG A 147 5.33 15.35 -3.85
C ARG A 147 3.88 15.62 -4.21
N GLU A 148 3.00 14.67 -3.89
CA GLU A 148 1.55 14.80 -4.05
C GLU A 148 1.09 14.86 -5.53
N LYS A 149 1.99 14.72 -6.50
CA LYS A 149 1.63 14.64 -7.91
C LYS A 149 0.85 13.36 -8.19
N ARG A 150 -0.07 13.42 -9.16
CA ARG A 150 -0.91 12.29 -9.54
C ARG A 150 -0.06 11.21 -10.23
N VAL A 151 -0.10 10.01 -9.69
CA VAL A 151 0.48 8.81 -10.31
C VAL A 151 -0.66 7.97 -10.89
N PRO A 152 -0.51 7.39 -12.10
CA PRO A 152 -1.49 6.47 -12.67
C PRO A 152 -1.78 5.28 -11.73
N VAL A 153 -3.04 4.86 -11.69
CA VAL A 153 -3.54 3.75 -10.85
C VAL A 153 -2.74 2.47 -11.08
N TRP A 154 -2.46 2.11 -12.34
CA TRP A 154 -1.72 0.88 -12.66
C TRP A 154 -0.34 0.85 -11.99
N PHE A 155 0.37 1.98 -11.97
CA PHE A 155 1.70 2.07 -11.38
C PHE A 155 1.61 2.19 -9.86
N ASN A 156 0.63 2.94 -9.36
CA ASN A 156 0.44 3.17 -7.93
C ASN A 156 0.13 1.86 -7.20
N GLU A 157 -0.90 1.13 -7.63
CA GLU A 157 -1.24 -0.18 -7.04
C GLU A 157 -0.19 -1.24 -7.39
N GLY A 158 0.37 -1.20 -8.62
CA GLY A 158 1.41 -2.13 -9.05
C GLY A 158 2.68 -2.04 -8.21
N LEU A 159 3.12 -0.82 -7.85
CA LEU A 159 4.31 -0.63 -7.03
C LEU A 159 4.04 -1.06 -5.58
N ALA A 160 2.86 -0.77 -5.03
CA ALA A 160 2.47 -1.23 -3.70
C ALA A 160 2.39 -2.77 -3.62
N GLU A 161 1.85 -3.40 -4.66
CA GLU A 161 1.83 -4.86 -4.82
C GLU A 161 3.25 -5.45 -4.95
N TYR A 162 4.09 -4.84 -5.77
CA TYR A 162 5.48 -5.26 -5.98
C TYR A 162 6.28 -5.22 -4.66
N LEU A 163 6.21 -4.11 -3.92
CA LEU A 163 6.96 -3.90 -2.68
C LEU A 163 6.45 -4.75 -1.51
N SER A 164 5.16 -5.10 -1.52
CA SER A 164 4.56 -5.94 -0.50
C SER A 164 4.71 -7.44 -0.77
N THR A 165 4.96 -7.82 -2.02
CA THR A 165 5.16 -9.21 -2.44
C THR A 165 6.57 -9.70 -2.14
N ARG A 166 6.69 -10.90 -1.56
CA ARG A 166 7.98 -11.54 -1.34
C ARG A 166 8.52 -12.09 -2.67
N ASN A 167 9.77 -11.77 -3.00
CA ASN A 167 10.44 -12.19 -4.24
C ASN A 167 9.58 -11.88 -5.49
N PRO A 168 9.28 -10.60 -5.76
CA PRO A 168 8.32 -10.19 -6.79
C PRO A 168 8.78 -10.51 -8.21
N THR A 169 10.06 -10.80 -8.43
CA THR A 169 10.62 -11.20 -9.73
C THR A 169 10.77 -12.72 -9.87
N SER A 170 10.28 -13.51 -8.90
CA SER A 170 10.42 -14.97 -8.95
C SER A 170 9.65 -15.59 -10.13
N PRO A 171 10.23 -16.57 -10.84
CA PRO A 171 9.53 -17.30 -11.90
C PRO A 171 8.22 -17.95 -11.42
N GLN A 172 8.17 -18.41 -10.17
CA GLN A 172 6.99 -19.04 -9.57
C GLN A 172 5.82 -18.06 -9.46
N LEU A 173 6.07 -16.81 -9.04
CA LEU A 173 5.05 -15.76 -8.98
C LEU A 173 4.54 -15.43 -10.39
N MET A 174 5.44 -15.21 -11.35
CA MET A 174 5.01 -14.91 -12.72
C MET A 174 4.27 -16.08 -13.37
N GLY A 175 4.66 -17.33 -13.09
CA GLY A 175 3.88 -18.50 -13.50
C GLY A 175 2.47 -18.54 -12.89
N PHE A 176 2.31 -18.13 -11.63
CA PHE A 176 0.99 -17.98 -11.00
C PHE A 176 0.16 -16.87 -11.66
N VAL A 177 0.75 -15.69 -11.86
CA VAL A 177 0.09 -14.54 -12.52
C VAL A 177 -0.40 -14.93 -13.90
N ARG A 178 0.47 -15.52 -14.73
CA ARG A 178 0.11 -16.00 -16.09
C ARG A 178 -1.07 -16.95 -16.08
N ARG A 179 -1.05 -17.98 -15.22
CA ARG A 179 -2.17 -18.93 -15.10
C ARG A 179 -3.48 -18.26 -14.68
N LYS A 180 -3.42 -17.26 -13.80
CA LYS A 180 -4.61 -16.53 -13.35
C LYS A 180 -5.17 -15.61 -14.42
N LEU A 181 -4.32 -15.07 -15.28
CA LEU A 181 -4.68 -14.11 -16.31
C LEU A 181 -4.97 -14.72 -17.68
N SER A 182 -4.48 -15.94 -18.00
CA SER A 182 -4.49 -16.50 -19.37
C SER A 182 -5.86 -16.67 -20.02
N ARG A 183 -6.95 -16.71 -19.25
CA ARG A 183 -8.34 -16.80 -19.75
C ARG A 183 -9.19 -15.60 -19.35
N ARG A 184 -8.56 -14.52 -18.93
CA ARG A 184 -9.23 -13.31 -18.46
C ARG A 184 -9.03 -12.22 -19.48
N ARG A 185 -10.04 -11.35 -19.62
CA ARG A 185 -9.87 -10.11 -20.38
C ARG A 185 -8.93 -9.20 -19.59
N LEU A 186 -7.77 -8.90 -20.15
CA LEU A 186 -6.89 -7.87 -19.63
C LEU A 186 -7.46 -6.49 -19.90
N TYR A 187 -7.19 -5.57 -18.99
CA TYR A 187 -7.48 -4.15 -19.17
C TYR A 187 -6.30 -3.51 -19.89
N SER A 188 -6.54 -2.38 -20.54
CA SER A 188 -5.46 -1.46 -20.89
C SER A 188 -5.05 -0.66 -19.66
N TRP A 189 -3.82 -0.17 -19.60
CA TRP A 189 -3.39 0.68 -18.49
C TRP A 189 -4.23 1.96 -18.39
N ARG A 190 -4.75 2.44 -19.53
CA ARG A 190 -5.74 3.53 -19.56
C ARG A 190 -7.09 3.14 -18.96
N GLU A 191 -7.56 1.91 -19.18
CA GLU A 191 -8.80 1.42 -18.55
C GLU A 191 -8.64 1.28 -17.03
N LEU A 192 -7.46 0.92 -16.54
CA LEU A 192 -7.15 0.85 -15.10
C LEU A 192 -7.30 2.21 -14.39
N GLU A 193 -7.21 3.33 -15.13
CA GLU A 193 -7.44 4.67 -14.57
C GLU A 193 -8.92 4.98 -14.29
N ARG A 194 -9.85 4.16 -14.79
CA ARG A 194 -11.29 4.41 -14.60
C ARG A 194 -11.66 4.18 -13.14
N GLN A 195 -12.37 5.14 -12.57
CA GLN A 195 -12.81 5.08 -11.17
C GLN A 195 -13.57 3.77 -10.89
N GLY A 196 -13.18 3.08 -9.81
CA GLY A 196 -13.82 1.84 -9.36
C GLY A 196 -13.44 0.59 -10.15
N ILE A 197 -12.59 0.67 -11.18
CA ILE A 197 -12.23 -0.51 -11.98
C ILE A 197 -11.48 -1.56 -11.16
N MET A 198 -10.57 -1.12 -10.27
CA MET A 198 -9.85 -2.00 -9.35
C MET A 198 -10.77 -2.79 -8.42
N LEU A 199 -11.98 -2.28 -8.16
CA LEU A 199 -12.99 -2.94 -7.32
C LEU A 199 -13.91 -3.86 -8.11
N ARG A 200 -14.05 -3.61 -9.42
CA ARG A 200 -14.94 -4.39 -10.30
C ARG A 200 -14.34 -5.74 -10.66
N ASP A 201 -13.04 -5.80 -10.93
CA ASP A 201 -12.33 -7.04 -11.26
C ASP A 201 -11.00 -7.13 -10.51
N PRO A 202 -11.06 -7.23 -9.17
CA PRO A 202 -9.90 -7.15 -8.29
C PRO A 202 -8.86 -8.25 -8.57
N GLU A 203 -9.32 -9.44 -8.95
CA GLU A 203 -8.44 -10.59 -9.21
C GLU A 203 -7.60 -10.42 -10.48
N VAL A 204 -8.05 -9.60 -11.43
CA VAL A 204 -7.33 -9.31 -12.67
C VAL A 204 -6.51 -8.03 -12.50
N THR A 205 -7.16 -6.93 -12.11
CA THR A 205 -6.56 -5.59 -12.11
C THR A 205 -5.33 -5.44 -11.22
N TYR A 206 -5.32 -6.06 -10.02
CA TYR A 206 -4.13 -6.03 -9.15
C TYR A 206 -2.99 -6.91 -9.65
N LEU A 207 -3.30 -8.08 -10.23
CA LEU A 207 -2.27 -8.95 -10.84
C LEU A 207 -1.68 -8.30 -12.10
N GLU A 208 -2.51 -7.60 -12.86
CA GLU A 208 -2.11 -6.81 -14.03
C GLU A 208 -1.13 -5.70 -13.61
N ALA A 209 -1.55 -4.87 -12.65
CA ALA A 209 -0.73 -3.78 -12.08
C ALA A 209 0.59 -4.30 -11.48
N LEU A 210 0.55 -5.37 -10.68
CA LEU A 210 1.75 -6.03 -10.15
C LEU A 210 2.69 -6.45 -11.27
N SER A 211 2.17 -7.17 -12.27
CA SER A 211 2.99 -7.71 -13.37
C SER A 211 3.61 -6.62 -14.23
N ALA A 212 2.96 -5.46 -14.37
CA ALA A 212 3.52 -4.30 -15.05
C ALA A 212 4.79 -3.79 -14.34
N VAL A 213 4.77 -3.68 -13.01
CA VAL A 213 5.95 -3.25 -12.25
C VAL A 213 7.02 -4.35 -12.19
N VAL A 214 6.64 -5.63 -12.14
CA VAL A 214 7.58 -6.75 -12.28
C VAL A 214 8.29 -6.70 -13.64
N PHE A 215 7.56 -6.44 -14.73
CA PHE A 215 8.14 -6.23 -16.05
C PHE A 215 9.14 -5.07 -16.06
N LEU A 216 8.78 -3.91 -15.52
CA LEU A 216 9.69 -2.76 -15.45
C LEU A 216 10.97 -3.11 -14.69
N SER A 217 10.83 -3.81 -13.55
CA SER A 217 11.96 -4.25 -12.75
C SER A 217 12.81 -5.29 -13.47
N ALA A 218 12.21 -6.23 -14.20
CA ALA A 218 12.92 -7.30 -14.89
C ALA A 218 13.67 -6.79 -16.12
N ARG A 219 13.07 -5.86 -16.89
CA ARG A 219 13.64 -5.32 -18.12
C ARG A 219 14.63 -4.18 -17.89
N PHE A 220 14.32 -3.26 -16.98
CA PHE A 220 15.09 -2.03 -16.81
C PHE A 220 15.83 -1.94 -15.46
N GLY A 221 15.58 -2.89 -14.56
CA GLY A 221 16.10 -2.86 -13.20
C GLY A 221 15.32 -1.93 -12.27
N GLU A 222 15.38 -2.22 -10.98
CA GLU A 222 14.69 -1.44 -9.94
C GLU A 222 15.21 0.02 -9.87
N ASP A 223 16.49 0.25 -10.17
CA ASP A 223 17.10 1.59 -10.13
C ASP A 223 16.48 2.55 -11.17
N LYS A 224 16.02 2.04 -12.31
CA LYS A 224 15.27 2.86 -13.29
C LYS A 224 13.90 3.26 -12.74
N ILE A 225 13.23 2.39 -11.98
CA ILE A 225 11.97 2.73 -11.29
C ILE A 225 12.23 3.82 -10.24
N LYS A 226 13.31 3.70 -9.45
CA LYS A 226 13.70 4.76 -8.50
C LYS A 226 14.04 6.08 -9.19
N LYS A 227 14.74 6.03 -10.33
CA LYS A 227 15.05 7.21 -11.17
C LYS A 227 13.78 7.88 -11.71
N LEU A 228 12.77 7.11 -12.11
CA LEU A 228 11.45 7.63 -12.49
C LEU A 228 10.84 8.44 -11.34
N LEU A 229 10.82 7.88 -10.13
CA LEU A 229 10.24 8.57 -8.97
C LEU A 229 11.04 9.82 -8.57
N GLU A 230 12.37 9.76 -8.65
CA GLU A 230 13.28 10.89 -8.40
C GLU A 230 13.00 12.03 -9.38
N LEU A 231 12.97 11.74 -10.68
CA LEU A 231 12.71 12.72 -11.73
C LEU A 231 11.31 13.32 -11.58
N TYR A 232 10.29 12.47 -11.48
CA TYR A 232 8.90 12.90 -11.41
C TYR A 232 8.62 13.69 -10.13
N GLY A 233 9.22 13.31 -9.00
CA GLY A 233 9.18 14.04 -7.74
C GLY A 233 10.01 15.33 -7.72
N GLY A 234 10.75 15.63 -8.79
CA GLY A 234 11.57 16.83 -8.91
C GLY A 234 10.76 18.13 -8.79
N ARG A 235 11.33 19.11 -8.07
CA ARG A 235 10.73 20.43 -7.79
C ARG A 235 10.44 21.24 -9.06
N GLY A 236 11.27 21.07 -10.09
CA GLY A 236 11.12 21.72 -11.40
C GLY A 236 10.49 20.85 -12.48
N TYR A 237 10.11 19.61 -12.18
CA TYR A 237 9.53 18.71 -13.18
C TYR A 237 8.03 19.00 -13.37
N SER A 238 7.64 19.50 -14.54
CA SER A 238 6.26 19.95 -14.81
C SER A 238 5.47 19.03 -15.74
N LYS A 239 6.12 18.10 -16.44
CA LYS A 239 5.43 17.18 -17.35
C LYS A 239 4.57 16.17 -16.58
N PRO A 240 3.52 15.62 -17.20
CA PRO A 240 2.78 14.47 -16.69
C PRO A 240 3.67 13.25 -16.42
N PHE A 241 3.14 12.26 -15.71
CA PHE A 241 3.88 11.04 -15.35
C PHE A 241 4.42 10.32 -16.59
N GLU A 242 3.64 10.29 -17.67
CA GLU A 242 3.99 9.74 -18.98
C GLU A 242 5.25 10.39 -19.55
N GLY A 243 5.43 11.69 -19.33
CA GLY A 243 6.65 12.39 -19.74
C GLY A 243 7.87 11.88 -18.99
N ALA A 244 7.74 11.63 -17.67
CA ALA A 244 8.85 11.13 -16.86
C ALA A 244 9.20 9.68 -17.24
N VAL A 245 8.17 8.90 -17.58
CA VAL A 245 8.35 7.56 -18.15
C VAL A 245 9.16 7.64 -19.45
N GLN A 246 8.76 8.48 -20.39
CA GLN A 246 9.46 8.62 -21.66
C GLN A 246 10.92 9.07 -21.48
N GLU A 247 11.19 10.00 -20.58
CA GLU A 247 12.56 10.48 -20.32
C GLU A 247 13.45 9.43 -19.64
N VAL A 248 12.89 8.59 -18.76
CA VAL A 248 13.69 7.60 -18.00
C VAL A 248 13.85 6.28 -18.74
N PHE A 249 12.79 5.79 -19.40
CA PHE A 249 12.78 4.51 -20.09
C PHE A 249 13.07 4.65 -21.59
N GLY A 250 12.98 5.85 -22.17
CA GLY A 250 13.20 6.08 -23.60
C GLY A 250 12.04 5.65 -24.49
N VAL A 251 10.94 5.18 -23.90
CA VAL A 251 9.75 4.66 -24.58
C VAL A 251 8.48 5.23 -23.97
N SER A 252 7.43 5.33 -24.77
CA SER A 252 6.12 5.79 -24.31
C SER A 252 5.45 4.77 -23.39
N VAL A 253 4.47 5.21 -22.60
CA VAL A 253 3.63 4.32 -21.77
C VAL A 253 2.89 3.28 -22.63
N ALA A 254 2.45 3.64 -23.84
CA ALA A 254 1.78 2.71 -24.75
C ALA A 254 2.73 1.61 -25.27
N GLN A 255 3.99 1.96 -25.53
CA GLN A 255 5.02 0.98 -25.91
C GLN A 255 5.35 0.06 -24.73
N LEU A 256 5.49 0.60 -23.52
CA LEU A 256 5.68 -0.23 -22.32
C LEU A 256 4.51 -1.17 -22.06
N GLU A 257 3.27 -0.75 -22.33
CA GLU A 257 2.11 -1.61 -22.20
C GLU A 257 2.18 -2.77 -23.21
N ALA A 258 2.53 -2.51 -24.46
CA ALA A 258 2.71 -3.55 -25.47
C ALA A 258 3.83 -4.53 -25.08
N GLU A 259 5.01 -4.02 -24.73
CA GLU A 259 6.15 -4.84 -24.31
C GLU A 259 5.86 -5.64 -23.02
N TRP A 260 5.04 -5.09 -22.11
CA TRP A 260 4.58 -5.80 -20.93
C TRP A 260 3.68 -6.99 -21.29
N ARG A 261 2.78 -6.84 -22.27
CA ARG A 261 1.95 -7.96 -22.75
C ARG A 261 2.81 -9.07 -23.33
N ASP A 262 3.84 -8.73 -24.10
CA ASP A 262 4.78 -9.69 -24.66
C ASP A 262 5.57 -10.39 -23.54
N PHE A 263 6.03 -9.64 -22.53
CA PHE A 263 6.67 -10.22 -21.34
C PHE A 263 5.73 -11.14 -20.53
N LEU A 264 4.47 -10.76 -20.43
CA LEU A 264 3.47 -11.51 -19.68
C LEU A 264 3.25 -12.87 -20.33
N TRP A 265 3.23 -12.97 -21.64
CA TRP A 265 3.03 -14.25 -22.33
C TRP A 265 4.34 -14.95 -22.71
N GLY A 266 5.46 -14.24 -22.67
CA GLY A 266 6.72 -14.68 -23.25
C GLY A 266 6.60 -14.61 -24.77
N GLU A 267 7.62 -14.09 -25.47
CA GLU A 267 7.74 -14.32 -26.91
C GLU A 267 7.74 -15.84 -27.14
N GLY A 268 6.59 -16.39 -27.54
CA GLY A 268 6.36 -17.84 -27.63
C GLY A 268 4.94 -18.34 -27.31
N ASP A 269 4.02 -17.51 -26.82
CA ASP A 269 2.59 -17.90 -26.65
C ASP A 269 1.69 -17.40 -27.80
N GLU A 270 2.26 -17.18 -28.99
CA GLU A 270 1.50 -17.23 -30.25
C GLU A 270 1.07 -18.68 -30.51
N GLY A 271 0.04 -19.12 -29.79
CA GLY A 271 -0.40 -20.51 -29.81
C GLY A 271 -1.79 -20.72 -29.23
N ARG A 272 -2.81 -20.43 -30.05
CA ARG A 272 -4.24 -20.82 -29.91
C ARG A 272 -5.17 -19.86 -29.15
N ALA A 273 -5.41 -18.71 -29.76
CA ALA A 273 -6.76 -18.17 -29.85
C ALA A 273 -7.24 -18.29 -31.30
N ASP A 274 -7.36 -19.55 -31.78
CA ASP A 274 -8.14 -19.84 -32.97
C ASP A 274 -8.76 -21.24 -32.79
N ARG A 275 -10.03 -21.22 -32.34
CA ARG A 275 -11.14 -22.17 -32.50
C ARG A 275 -12.21 -21.93 -31.44
#